data_AF-A0A970GPE3-F1
#
_entry.id   AF-A0A970GPE3-F1
#
_cell.length_a   1.000
_cell.length_b   1.000
_cell.length_c   1.000
_cell.angle_alpha   90.00
_cell.angle_beta   90.00
_cell.angle_gamma   90.00
#
_symmetry.space_group_name_H-M   'P 1'
#
loop_
_entity.id
_entity.type
_entity.pdbx_description
1 polymer ?
#
loop_
_entity_poly.entity_id
_entity_poly.type
_entity_poly.pdbx_seq_one_letter_code
_entity_poly.pdbx_strand_id
1 'polypeptide(L)'
;VLDSNGRLVGIVTADDIVYGYVKDEEKERAMEKRTITPESSAIYLAMTRSREYEEYWLEKIKGYSYKAAITQTGASAEKLPIKLRESTTVAAIARGVISETPREKMAVSNAVKDAYSQLALINPGLGGGFKIAVVKGDGRIAVAIFGRFGHALVDGPEQLTVGTSVI
;
A
#
# COMPACT_ATOMS: atom_id res chain seq x y z
N VAL A 1 -37.24 24.30 4.86
CA VAL A 1 -37.19 23.78 3.47
C VAL A 1 -38.47 24.18 2.78
N LEU A 2 -38.36 24.89 1.66
CA LEU A 2 -39.50 25.34 0.86
C LEU A 2 -39.54 24.55 -0.44
N ASP A 3 -40.74 24.27 -0.96
CA ASP A 3 -40.90 23.74 -2.31
C ASP A 3 -40.77 24.85 -3.37
N SER A 4 -40.81 24.46 -4.65
CA SER A 4 -40.75 25.39 -5.79
C SER A 4 -41.91 26.39 -5.85
N ASN A 5 -42.97 26.18 -5.07
CA ASN A 5 -44.11 27.08 -4.93
C ASN A 5 -44.04 27.91 -3.64
N GLY A 6 -42.90 27.90 -2.94
CA GLY A 6 -42.66 28.67 -1.72
C GLY A 6 -43.36 28.15 -0.47
N ARG A 7 -43.92 26.93 -0.50
CA ARG A 7 -44.60 26.33 0.66
C ARG A 7 -43.60 25.63 1.56
N LEU A 8 -43.75 25.77 2.87
CA LEU A 8 -42.93 25.06 3.85
C LEU A 8 -43.23 23.55 3.78
N VAL A 9 -42.22 22.78 3.40
CA VAL A 9 -42.30 21.32 3.25
C VAL A 9 -41.43 20.56 4.24
N GLY A 10 -40.62 21.25 5.04
CA GLY A 10 -39.84 20.61 6.08
C GLY A 10 -38.98 21.58 6.86
N ILE A 11 -38.45 21.12 7.99
CA ILE A 11 -37.48 21.81 8.82
C ILE A 11 -36.23 20.94 8.84
N VAL A 12 -35.07 21.55 8.65
CA VAL A 12 -33.77 20.89 8.79
C VAL A 12 -33.10 21.54 9.98
N THR A 13 -32.75 20.73 10.97
CA THR A 13 -32.05 21.19 12.16
C THR A 13 -30.54 21.00 12.00
N ALA A 14 -29.76 21.64 12.86
CA ALA A 14 -28.32 21.41 12.90
C ALA A 14 -27.99 19.93 13.14
N ASP A 15 -28.78 19.25 13.99
CA ASP A 15 -28.64 17.82 14.25
C ASP A 15 -28.92 16.97 13.00
N ASP A 16 -29.90 17.34 12.16
CA ASP A 16 -30.18 16.63 10.91
C ASP A 16 -29.03 16.75 9.91
N ILE A 17 -28.39 17.92 9.85
CA ILE A 17 -27.20 18.15 9.00
C ILE A 17 -26.05 17.28 9.51
N VAL A 18 -25.73 17.35 10.81
CA VAL A 18 -24.66 16.57 11.42
C VAL A 18 -24.90 15.08 11.27
N TYR A 19 -26.12 14.61 11.51
CA TYR A 19 -26.49 13.20 11.34
C TYR A 19 -26.41 12.74 9.89
N GLY A 20 -26.77 13.59 8.92
CA GLY A 20 -26.58 13.33 7.49
C GLY A 20 -25.11 13.15 7.12
N TYR A 21 -24.24 14.06 7.56
CA TYR A 21 -22.79 13.96 7.35
C TYR A 21 -22.19 12.72 8.00
N VAL A 22 -22.56 12.42 9.26
CA VAL A 22 -22.06 11.24 9.98
C VAL A 22 -22.54 9.94 9.32
N LYS A 23 -23.79 9.88 8.82
CA LYS A 23 -24.30 8.70 8.10
C LYS A 23 -23.60 8.45 6.77
N ASP A 24 -23.29 9.52 6.03
CA ASP A 24 -22.55 9.39 4.78
C ASP A 24 -21.10 8.98 5.05
N GLU A 25 -20.46 9.53 6.10
CA GLU A 25 -19.15 9.04 6.58
C GLU A 25 -19.20 7.57 7.03
N GLU A 26 -20.25 7.12 7.73
CA GLU A 26 -20.39 5.73 8.16
C GLU A 26 -20.59 4.78 6.98
N LYS A 27 -21.36 5.19 5.96
CA LYS A 27 -21.54 4.43 4.72
C LYS A 27 -20.28 4.42 3.88
N GLU A 28 -19.59 5.54 3.74
CA GLU A 28 -18.29 5.64 3.06
C GLU A 28 -17.25 4.79 3.78
N ARG A 29 -17.16 4.85 5.11
CA ARG A 29 -16.28 3.99 5.92
C ARG A 29 -16.67 2.52 5.82
N ALA A 30 -17.95 2.18 5.73
CA ALA A 30 -18.42 0.80 5.54
C ALA A 30 -18.11 0.27 4.13
N MET A 31 -18.19 1.13 3.11
CA MET A 31 -17.80 0.81 1.74
C MET A 31 -16.27 0.72 1.59
N GLU A 32 -15.50 1.65 2.19
CA GLU A 32 -14.03 1.59 2.30
C GLU A 32 -13.58 0.33 3.04
N LYS A 33 -14.26 -0.06 4.13
CA LYS A 33 -14.02 -1.32 4.86
C LYS A 33 -14.19 -2.58 4.03
N ARG A 34 -15.02 -2.53 3.00
CA ARG A 34 -15.17 -3.64 2.05
C ARG A 34 -14.15 -3.61 0.91
N THR A 35 -13.43 -2.50 0.74
CA THR A 35 -12.62 -2.24 -0.45
C THR A 35 -11.10 -2.28 -0.17
N ILE A 36 -10.65 -2.00 1.07
CA ILE A 36 -9.24 -2.10 1.42
C ILE A 36 -8.83 -3.57 1.61
N THR A 37 -7.94 -4.04 0.74
CA THR A 37 -7.28 -5.34 0.82
C THR A 37 -5.80 -5.16 1.20
N PRO A 38 -5.07 -6.24 1.56
CA PRO A 38 -3.62 -6.17 1.76
C PRO A 38 -2.88 -5.63 0.53
N GLU A 39 -3.31 -5.99 -0.67
CA GLU A 39 -2.73 -5.57 -1.95
C GLU A 39 -2.94 -4.08 -2.20
N SER A 40 -4.17 -3.58 -2.08
CA SER A 40 -4.44 -2.14 -2.24
C SER A 40 -3.72 -1.32 -1.18
N SER A 41 -3.65 -1.83 0.05
CA SER A 41 -2.91 -1.21 1.16
C SER A 41 -1.43 -1.07 0.83
N ALA A 42 -0.81 -2.12 0.27
CA ALA A 42 0.59 -2.09 -0.14
C ALA A 42 0.81 -1.04 -1.25
N ILE A 43 -0.08 -0.99 -2.25
CA ILE A 43 -0.02 0.00 -3.33
C ILE A 43 -0.04 1.43 -2.77
N TYR A 44 -1.07 1.76 -1.97
CA TYR A 44 -1.22 3.12 -1.45
C TYR A 44 -0.02 3.51 -0.57
N LEU A 45 0.45 2.60 0.29
CA LEU A 45 1.60 2.85 1.15
C LEU A 45 2.89 3.06 0.34
N ALA A 46 3.14 2.25 -0.69
CA ALA A 46 4.32 2.38 -1.55
C ALA A 46 4.33 3.67 -2.38
N MET A 47 3.16 4.22 -2.72
CA MET A 47 3.03 5.44 -3.54
C MET A 47 3.06 6.74 -2.73
N THR A 48 3.16 6.66 -1.40
CA THR A 48 3.23 7.85 -0.52
C THR A 48 4.47 8.70 -0.82
N ARG A 49 4.30 10.02 -0.85
CA ARG A 49 5.36 11.00 -1.16
C ARG A 49 5.83 11.81 0.03
N SER A 50 5.03 11.87 1.09
CA SER A 50 5.34 12.60 2.31
C SER A 50 5.30 11.66 3.50
N ARG A 51 6.00 12.05 4.56
CA ARG A 51 6.08 11.26 5.78
C ARG A 51 4.74 11.25 6.52
N GLU A 52 4.03 12.36 6.51
CA GLU A 52 2.69 12.51 7.10
C GLU A 52 1.70 11.56 6.43
N TYR A 53 1.76 11.45 5.10
CA TYR A 53 0.88 10.54 4.36
C TYR A 53 1.25 9.07 4.57
N GLU A 54 2.53 8.77 4.73
CA GLU A 54 3.01 7.43 5.10
C GLU A 54 2.52 7.02 6.50
N GLU A 55 2.64 7.90 7.48
CA GLU A 55 2.14 7.68 8.85
C GLU A 55 0.62 7.50 8.86
N TYR A 56 -0.13 8.34 8.13
CA TYR A 56 -1.57 8.17 7.94
C TYR A 56 -1.94 6.79 7.38
N TRP A 57 -1.25 6.33 6.32
CA TRP A 57 -1.55 5.03 5.73
C TRP A 57 -1.16 3.87 6.64
N LEU A 58 -0.05 3.96 7.38
CA LEU A 58 0.32 2.94 8.36
C LEU A 58 -0.75 2.79 9.46
N GLU A 59 -1.29 3.90 9.97
CA GLU A 59 -2.37 3.88 10.95
C GLU A 59 -3.68 3.37 10.36
N LYS A 60 -4.04 3.84 9.16
CA LYS A 60 -5.25 3.40 8.45
C LYS A 60 -5.23 1.89 8.22
N ILE A 61 -4.12 1.34 7.73
CA ILE A 61 -3.93 -0.11 7.49
C ILE A 61 -4.05 -0.91 8.79
N LYS A 62 -3.46 -0.40 9.89
CA LYS A 62 -3.58 -1.02 11.21
C LYS A 62 -5.04 -1.11 11.69
N GLY A 63 -5.87 -0.12 11.36
CA GLY A 63 -7.31 -0.12 11.63
C GLY A 63 -8.07 -1.28 10.97
N TYR A 64 -7.52 -1.88 9.92
CA TYR A 64 -8.07 -3.07 9.24
C TYR A 64 -7.51 -4.40 9.78
N SER A 65 -6.83 -4.38 10.93
CA SER A 65 -6.13 -5.55 11.50
C SER A 65 -4.99 -6.09 10.63
N TYR A 66 -4.49 -5.27 9.70
CA TYR A 66 -3.33 -5.59 8.89
C TYR A 66 -2.06 -5.04 9.53
N LYS A 67 -0.94 -5.69 9.25
CA LYS A 67 0.39 -5.20 9.65
C LYS A 67 1.14 -4.75 8.42
N ALA A 68 1.79 -3.59 8.49
CA ALA A 68 2.50 -3.03 7.36
C ALA A 68 3.90 -2.54 7.74
N ALA A 69 4.81 -2.60 6.78
CA ALA A 69 6.11 -1.96 6.84
C ALA A 69 6.44 -1.38 5.47
N ILE A 70 7.33 -0.40 5.48
CA ILE A 70 7.81 0.27 4.28
C ILE A 70 9.32 0.42 4.37
N THR A 71 9.98 0.30 3.24
CA THR A 71 11.42 0.46 3.08
C THR A 71 11.72 1.07 1.72
N GLN A 72 12.95 1.50 1.51
CA GLN A 72 13.41 2.02 0.24
C GLN A 72 14.79 1.45 -0.07
N THR A 73 14.97 1.00 -1.31
CA THR A 73 16.26 0.46 -1.75
C THR A 73 16.54 0.81 -3.20
N GLY A 74 17.82 0.83 -3.56
CA GLY A 74 18.26 1.01 -4.93
C GLY A 74 19.52 0.22 -5.22
N ALA A 75 19.63 -0.24 -6.47
CA ALA A 75 20.75 -1.05 -6.92
C ALA A 75 20.94 -1.01 -8.44
N SER A 76 22.11 -1.45 -8.88
CA SER A 76 22.33 -1.88 -10.26
C SER A 76 21.51 -3.14 -10.57
N ALA A 77 21.25 -3.38 -11.86
CA ALA A 77 20.42 -4.49 -12.34
C ALA A 77 20.79 -5.85 -11.72
N GLU A 78 22.09 -6.16 -11.63
CA GLU A 78 22.60 -7.42 -11.09
C GLU A 78 22.26 -7.62 -9.61
N LYS A 79 22.29 -6.55 -8.82
CA LYS A 79 22.10 -6.60 -7.36
C LYS A 79 20.66 -6.30 -6.93
N LEU A 80 19.85 -5.75 -7.82
CA LEU A 80 18.49 -5.31 -7.54
C LEU A 80 17.59 -6.41 -6.94
N PRO A 81 17.46 -7.61 -7.54
CA PRO A 81 16.59 -8.64 -6.98
C PRO A 81 17.00 -9.09 -5.58
N ILE A 82 18.30 -9.18 -5.29
CA ILE A 82 18.81 -9.57 -3.97
C ILE A 82 18.50 -8.46 -2.95
N LYS A 83 18.86 -7.21 -3.27
CA LYS A 83 18.62 -6.07 -2.38
C LYS A 83 17.13 -5.86 -2.07
N LEU A 84 16.25 -6.03 -3.06
CA LEU A 84 14.80 -5.92 -2.84
C LEU A 84 14.33 -6.95 -1.82
N ARG A 85 14.75 -8.21 -1.93
CA ARG A 85 14.35 -9.27 -0.99
C ARG A 85 14.90 -9.04 0.40
N GLU A 86 16.18 -8.72 0.53
CA GLU A 86 16.85 -8.50 1.81
C GLU A 86 16.27 -7.30 2.55
N SER A 87 16.22 -6.14 1.90
CA SER A 87 15.71 -4.90 2.52
C SER A 87 14.25 -5.02 2.95
N THR A 88 13.41 -5.67 2.13
CA THR A 88 12.00 -5.90 2.46
C THR A 88 11.87 -6.86 3.64
N THR A 89 12.62 -7.96 3.65
CA THR A 89 12.58 -8.95 4.72
C THR A 89 13.03 -8.35 6.05
N VAL A 90 14.14 -7.60 6.05
CA VAL A 90 14.66 -6.92 7.25
C VAL A 90 13.66 -5.90 7.77
N ALA A 91 13.08 -5.07 6.89
CA ALA A 91 12.08 -4.08 7.30
C ALA A 91 10.81 -4.72 7.86
N ALA A 92 10.33 -5.82 7.25
CA ALA A 92 9.16 -6.54 7.69
C ALA A 92 9.34 -7.16 9.09
N ILE A 93 10.53 -7.70 9.37
CA ILE A 93 10.89 -8.24 10.70
C ILE A 93 11.01 -7.10 11.71
N ALA A 94 11.77 -6.05 11.38
CA ALA A 94 12.04 -4.93 12.29
C ALA A 94 10.76 -4.20 12.74
N ARG A 95 9.72 -4.17 11.89
CA ARG A 95 8.42 -3.57 12.20
C ARG A 95 7.38 -4.57 12.71
N GLY A 96 7.76 -5.83 12.93
CA GLY A 96 6.87 -6.87 13.47
C GLY A 96 5.72 -7.27 12.54
N VAL A 97 5.86 -7.03 11.23
CA VAL A 97 4.92 -7.50 10.20
C VAL A 97 5.00 -9.01 10.08
N ILE A 98 6.23 -9.54 10.05
CA ILE A 98 6.50 -10.97 10.09
C ILE A 98 7.40 -11.34 11.29
N SER A 99 7.30 -12.60 11.68
CA SER A 99 8.22 -13.30 12.57
C SER A 99 9.47 -13.73 11.83
N GLU A 100 10.54 -14.02 12.58
CA GLU A 100 11.81 -14.46 12.02
C GLU A 100 11.82 -15.94 11.56
N THR A 101 10.65 -16.51 11.27
CA THR A 101 10.51 -17.92 10.87
C THR A 101 10.85 -18.12 9.38
N PRO A 102 11.41 -19.28 8.99
CA PRO A 102 11.70 -19.57 7.58
C PRO A 102 10.48 -19.46 6.67
N ARG A 103 9.30 -19.88 7.16
CA ARG A 103 8.02 -19.83 6.43
C ARG A 103 7.65 -18.40 6.04
N GLU A 104 7.66 -17.47 6.99
CA GLU A 104 7.26 -16.08 6.72
C GLU A 104 8.34 -15.31 5.93
N LYS A 105 9.62 -15.58 6.18
CA LYS A 105 10.72 -15.05 5.34
C LYS A 105 10.56 -15.50 3.88
N MET A 106 10.19 -16.76 3.65
CA MET A 106 9.97 -17.29 2.31
C MET A 106 8.73 -16.68 1.64
N ALA A 107 7.64 -16.46 2.39
CA ALA A 107 6.45 -15.76 1.87
C ALA A 107 6.78 -14.34 1.40
N VAL A 108 7.55 -13.55 2.19
CA VAL A 108 8.02 -12.21 1.75
C VAL A 108 8.90 -12.33 0.51
N SER A 109 9.86 -13.25 0.51
CA SER A 109 10.78 -13.47 -0.62
C SER A 109 10.03 -13.80 -1.92
N ASN A 110 8.99 -14.65 -1.84
CA ASN A 110 8.15 -15.01 -2.97
C ASN A 110 7.31 -13.84 -3.47
N ALA A 111 6.68 -13.08 -2.57
CA ALA A 111 5.92 -11.88 -2.95
C ALA A 111 6.82 -10.83 -3.61
N VAL A 112 8.03 -10.60 -3.09
CA VAL A 112 9.03 -9.71 -3.72
C VAL A 112 9.49 -10.26 -5.07
N LYS A 113 9.73 -11.57 -5.19
CA LYS A 113 10.11 -12.21 -6.46
C LYS A 113 9.03 -12.01 -7.53
N ASP A 114 7.76 -12.16 -7.17
CA ASP A 114 6.62 -11.96 -8.07
C ASP A 114 6.55 -10.50 -8.57
N ALA A 115 6.56 -9.54 -7.64
CA ALA A 115 6.61 -8.11 -7.96
C ALA A 115 7.84 -7.73 -8.83
N TYR A 116 9.00 -8.30 -8.51
CA TYR A 116 10.23 -8.07 -9.27
C TYR A 116 10.19 -8.70 -10.67
N SER A 117 9.53 -9.84 -10.86
CA SER A 117 9.44 -10.48 -12.18
C SER A 117 8.67 -9.60 -13.17
N GLN A 118 7.62 -8.92 -12.70
CA GLN A 118 6.89 -7.91 -13.48
C GLN A 118 7.78 -6.71 -13.82
N LEU A 119 8.54 -6.21 -12.86
CA LEU A 119 9.52 -5.13 -13.04
C LEU A 119 10.59 -5.49 -14.09
N ALA A 120 11.13 -6.70 -14.00
CA ALA A 120 12.17 -7.20 -14.90
C ALA A 120 11.63 -7.47 -16.31
N LEU A 121 10.34 -7.80 -16.45
CA LEU A 121 9.69 -7.95 -17.75
C LEU A 121 9.58 -6.61 -18.48
N ILE A 122 9.28 -5.52 -17.76
CA ILE A 122 9.10 -4.20 -18.34
C ILE A 122 10.47 -3.54 -18.62
N ASN A 123 11.46 -3.75 -17.76
CA ASN A 123 12.79 -3.14 -17.88
C ASN A 123 13.92 -4.15 -17.67
N PRO A 124 14.17 -5.05 -18.64
CA PRO A 124 15.21 -6.05 -18.52
C PRO A 124 16.59 -5.38 -18.43
N GLY A 125 17.38 -5.77 -17.42
CA GLY A 125 18.77 -5.32 -17.28
C GLY A 125 18.97 -3.90 -16.76
N LEU A 126 17.92 -3.24 -16.24
CA LEU A 126 18.04 -1.91 -15.64
C LEU A 126 18.00 -1.95 -14.10
N GLY A 127 18.80 -1.06 -13.50
CA GLY A 127 18.74 -0.78 -12.07
C GLY A 127 17.65 0.24 -11.76
N GLY A 128 17.58 0.68 -10.51
CA GLY A 128 16.61 1.69 -10.11
C GLY A 128 16.56 1.92 -8.62
N GLY A 129 15.72 2.88 -8.23
CA GLY A 129 15.39 3.20 -6.85
C GLY A 129 13.91 3.00 -6.59
N PHE A 130 13.59 2.22 -5.56
CA PHE A 130 12.23 1.78 -5.29
C PHE A 130 11.88 1.91 -3.81
N LYS A 131 10.68 2.43 -3.57
CA LYS A 131 9.97 2.32 -2.31
C LYS A 131 9.19 1.00 -2.33
N ILE A 132 9.32 0.21 -1.27
CA ILE A 132 8.68 -1.09 -1.14
C ILE A 132 7.79 -1.07 0.10
N ALA A 133 6.52 -1.39 -0.08
CA ALA A 133 5.59 -1.61 1.02
C ALA A 133 5.28 -3.11 1.12
N VAL A 134 5.23 -3.61 2.34
CA VAL A 134 4.83 -4.98 2.66
C VAL A 134 3.66 -4.92 3.63
N VAL A 135 2.59 -5.65 3.32
CA VAL A 135 1.38 -5.73 4.12
C VAL A 135 1.04 -7.20 4.36
N LYS A 136 0.82 -7.56 5.62
CA LYS A 136 0.34 -8.88 6.04
C LYS A 136 -1.10 -8.73 6.53
N GLY A 137 -1.97 -9.54 5.96
CA GLY A 137 -3.39 -9.61 6.29
C GLY A 137 -4.01 -10.83 5.65
N ASP A 138 -5.15 -11.31 6.14
CA ASP A 138 -5.95 -12.35 5.48
C ASP A 138 -5.18 -13.60 5.04
N GLY A 139 -4.26 -14.08 5.89
CA GLY A 139 -3.45 -15.28 5.65
C GLY A 139 -2.40 -15.15 4.52
N ARG A 140 -2.13 -13.94 4.05
CA ARG A 140 -1.20 -13.67 2.95
C ARG A 140 -0.30 -12.48 3.23
N ILE A 141 0.74 -12.34 2.41
CA ILE A 141 1.59 -11.17 2.30
C ILE A 141 1.38 -10.56 0.92
N ALA A 142 1.16 -9.26 0.89
CA ALA A 142 1.22 -8.44 -0.31
C ALA A 142 2.44 -7.53 -0.25
N VAL A 143 3.15 -7.41 -1.36
CA VAL A 143 4.28 -6.50 -1.52
C VAL A 143 4.02 -5.63 -2.73
N ALA A 144 4.14 -4.32 -2.58
CA ALA A 144 4.11 -3.37 -3.68
C ALA A 144 5.48 -2.70 -3.83
N ILE A 145 5.98 -2.63 -5.04
CA ILE A 145 7.24 -1.95 -5.39
C ILE A 145 6.89 -0.77 -6.29
N PHE A 146 7.24 0.43 -5.84
CA PHE A 146 6.98 1.67 -6.54
C PHE A 146 8.25 2.50 -6.69
N GLY A 147 8.59 2.91 -7.91
CA GLY A 147 9.81 3.68 -8.12
C GLY A 147 10.16 3.85 -9.58
N ARG A 148 11.40 4.26 -9.84
CA ARG A 148 11.91 4.51 -11.20
C ARG A 148 13.05 3.56 -11.51
N PHE A 149 13.00 3.05 -12.73
CA PHE A 149 14.18 2.45 -13.35
C PHE A 149 15.08 3.53 -13.88
N GLY A 150 16.36 3.24 -13.99
CA GLY A 150 17.28 4.18 -14.57
C GLY A 150 18.68 3.62 -14.67
N HIS A 151 19.49 4.38 -15.37
CA HIS A 151 20.94 4.29 -15.27
C HIS A 151 21.47 5.59 -14.65
N ALA A 152 22.79 5.68 -14.45
CA ALA A 152 23.40 6.87 -13.85
C ALA A 152 23.13 8.19 -14.60
N LEU A 153 22.62 8.13 -15.84
CA LEU A 153 22.45 9.28 -16.73
C LEU A 153 20.99 9.65 -17.01
N VAL A 154 20.03 8.74 -16.77
CA VAL A 154 18.62 9.01 -17.05
C VAL A 154 17.71 8.14 -16.20
N ASP A 155 16.63 8.75 -15.72
CA ASP A 155 15.53 8.06 -15.07
C ASP A 155 14.42 7.77 -16.07
N GLY A 156 13.90 6.55 -16.03
CA GLY A 156 12.69 6.13 -16.70
C GLY A 156 11.43 6.58 -15.95
N PRO A 157 10.26 6.27 -16.52
CA PRO A 157 8.98 6.54 -15.87
C PRO A 157 8.84 5.76 -14.56
N GLU A 158 7.95 6.25 -13.70
CA GLU A 158 7.57 5.54 -12.48
C GLU A 158 6.80 4.27 -12.82
N GLN A 159 7.08 3.21 -12.08
CA GLN A 159 6.43 1.93 -12.22
C GLN A 159 5.95 1.44 -10.87
N LEU A 160 4.84 0.70 -10.93
CA LEU A 160 4.22 0.03 -9.81
C LEU A 160 4.06 -1.44 -10.17
N THR A 161 4.52 -2.33 -9.30
CA THR A 161 4.21 -3.75 -9.38
C THR A 161 3.78 -4.27 -8.02
N VAL A 162 3.02 -5.35 -8.03
CA VAL A 162 2.51 -5.99 -6.83
C VAL A 162 2.73 -7.48 -6.92
N GLY A 163 3.21 -8.08 -5.85
CA GLY A 163 3.34 -9.51 -5.72
C GLY A 163 2.73 -10.00 -4.43
N THR A 164 2.24 -11.24 -4.45
CA THR A 164 1.56 -11.83 -3.29
C THR A 164 2.10 -13.21 -2.97
N SER A 165 1.98 -13.62 -1.71
CA SER A 165 2.30 -14.98 -1.28
C SER A 165 1.45 -15.39 -0.09
N VAL A 166 1.05 -16.66 -0.04
CA VAL A 166 0.30 -17.22 1.09
C VAL A 166 1.29 -17.54 2.22
N ILE A 167 0.89 -17.28 3.46
CA ILE A 167 1.66 -17.68 4.65
C ILE A 167 1.21 -19.06 5.08
#